data_AF-A0A5C4L688-F1
#
_entry.id   AF-A0A5C4L688-F1
#
_cell.length_a   1.000
_cell.length_b   1.000
_cell.length_c   1.000
_cell.angle_alpha   90.00
_cell.angle_beta   90.00
_cell.angle_gamma   90.00
#
_symmetry.space_group_name_H-M   'P 1'
#
loop_
_entity.id
_entity.type
_entity.pdbx_description
1 polymer ?
#
loop_
_entity_poly.entity_id
_entity_poly.type
_entity_poly.pdbx_seq_one_letter_code
_entity_poly.pdbx_strand_id
1 'polypeptide(L)'
;MSDFSGLPLVIEPSDLLPRLDASELILVDLTSAARYTEGHLPGARFVDPKRTQLGQPPAPGLLPAKADLEALFSELGHRPDAVYVAYDDEGGGWAGRFIWLLDVIGHDKYHYLDGGLPAWLEAGMPMSIQVPPAVGGPVALTLHDEPTATREYLQSRLGAADLAIWDARGPLEYSGEKVLAAKGGHIPGAVNFEWTAGMDKARQLRIRTDMPQILEDLGITKDKEIITHCQTHHRSGFTYLVAKSLGYPRVKGYAGSWGEWGNHPDTPVEIQGSKDN
;
A
#
# COMPACT_ATOMS: atom_id res chain seq x y z
N MET A 1 -1.92 -2.72 -28.64
CA MET A 1 -2.65 -2.97 -27.37
C MET A 1 -1.60 -3.42 -26.38
N SER A 2 -1.64 -2.93 -25.14
CA SER A 2 -0.64 -3.33 -24.13
C SER A 2 -0.75 -4.82 -23.83
N ASP A 3 0.36 -5.49 -23.55
CA ASP A 3 0.41 -6.91 -23.18
C ASP A 3 -0.33 -7.20 -21.87
N PHE A 4 -0.50 -6.19 -21.02
CA PHE A 4 -1.23 -6.27 -19.75
C PHE A 4 -2.74 -5.98 -19.87
N SER A 5 -3.22 -5.65 -21.08
CA SER A 5 -4.64 -5.35 -21.29
C SER A 5 -5.53 -6.55 -20.90
N GLY A 6 -6.56 -6.28 -20.10
CA GLY A 6 -7.53 -7.30 -19.66
C GLY A 6 -7.12 -8.08 -18.41
N LEU A 7 -5.92 -7.87 -17.87
CA LEU A 7 -5.56 -8.39 -16.56
C LEU A 7 -6.19 -7.55 -15.44
N PRO A 8 -6.64 -8.17 -14.34
CA PRO A 8 -7.09 -7.44 -13.15
C PRO A 8 -5.92 -6.75 -12.44
N LEU A 9 -6.21 -5.89 -11.46
CA LEU A 9 -5.19 -5.22 -10.65
C LEU A 9 -4.25 -6.23 -9.98
N VAL A 10 -4.79 -7.32 -9.43
CA VAL A 10 -4.00 -8.37 -8.75
C VAL A 10 -3.76 -9.50 -9.74
N ILE A 11 -2.50 -9.69 -10.12
CA ILE A 11 -2.09 -10.71 -11.11
C ILE A 11 -1.28 -11.82 -10.45
N GLU A 12 -1.31 -13.01 -11.03
CA GLU A 12 -0.53 -14.16 -10.55
C GLU A 12 0.87 -14.19 -11.18
N PRO A 13 1.85 -14.90 -10.58
CA PRO A 13 3.16 -15.15 -11.20
C PRO A 13 3.07 -15.69 -12.64
N SER A 14 2.06 -16.53 -12.93
CA SER A 14 1.82 -17.07 -14.27
C SER A 14 1.39 -16.01 -15.30
N ASP A 15 0.80 -14.90 -14.86
CA ASP A 15 0.43 -13.79 -15.74
C ASP A 15 1.63 -12.91 -16.06
N LEU A 16 2.51 -12.68 -15.09
CA LEU A 16 3.69 -11.84 -15.26
C LEU A 16 4.80 -12.53 -16.07
N LEU A 17 5.04 -13.82 -15.86
CA LEU A 17 6.13 -14.57 -16.52
C LEU A 17 6.19 -14.39 -18.05
N PRO A 18 5.10 -14.56 -18.83
CA PRO A 18 5.15 -14.40 -20.29
C PRO A 18 5.29 -12.93 -20.74
N ARG A 19 5.30 -11.97 -19.80
CA ARG A 19 5.31 -10.52 -20.05
C ARG A 19 6.56 -9.82 -19.52
N LEU A 20 7.55 -10.56 -19.04
CA LEU A 20 8.79 -9.98 -18.48
C LEU A 20 9.55 -9.11 -19.50
N ASP A 21 9.42 -9.42 -20.79
CA ASP A 21 10.06 -8.69 -21.88
C ASP A 21 9.16 -7.60 -22.50
N ALA A 22 7.96 -7.36 -21.94
CA ALA A 22 7.04 -6.34 -22.44
C ALA A 22 7.66 -4.95 -22.34
N SER A 23 7.68 -4.21 -23.45
CA SER A 23 8.39 -2.94 -23.55
C SER A 23 7.85 -1.85 -22.63
N GLU A 24 6.56 -1.90 -22.28
CA GLU A 24 5.89 -1.01 -21.34
C GLU A 24 6.14 -1.32 -19.87
N LEU A 25 6.65 -2.52 -19.54
CA LEU A 25 6.75 -2.98 -18.15
C LEU A 25 7.77 -2.16 -17.36
N ILE A 26 7.33 -1.66 -16.20
CA ILE A 26 8.19 -1.21 -15.12
C ILE A 26 7.91 -2.12 -13.92
N LEU A 27 8.74 -3.15 -13.77
CA LEU A 27 8.66 -4.08 -12.65
C LEU A 27 9.40 -3.49 -11.44
N VAL A 28 8.70 -3.32 -10.31
CA VAL A 28 9.22 -2.65 -9.11
C VAL A 28 9.32 -3.64 -7.96
N ASP A 29 10.54 -3.76 -7.43
CA ASP A 29 10.87 -4.56 -6.25
C ASP A 29 10.99 -3.66 -5.02
N LEU A 30 10.17 -3.91 -4.00
CA LEU A 30 10.21 -3.22 -2.70
C LEU A 30 10.59 -4.16 -1.55
N THR A 31 11.50 -5.09 -1.80
CA THR A 31 12.01 -6.02 -0.78
C THR A 31 13.05 -5.32 0.11
N SER A 32 14.30 -5.76 0.08
CA SER A 32 15.44 -5.11 0.73
C SER A 32 16.66 -5.18 -0.18
N ALA A 33 17.63 -4.31 0.05
CA ALA A 33 18.88 -4.34 -0.72
C ALA A 33 19.57 -5.71 -0.67
N ALA A 34 19.51 -6.38 0.50
CA ALA A 34 20.04 -7.72 0.67
C ALA A 34 19.26 -8.76 -0.16
N ARG A 35 17.92 -8.76 -0.06
CA ARG A 35 17.05 -9.68 -0.80
C ARG A 35 17.18 -9.50 -2.30
N TYR A 36 17.15 -8.26 -2.78
CA TYR A 36 17.33 -7.92 -4.18
C TYR A 36 18.70 -8.37 -4.71
N THR A 37 19.77 -8.17 -3.93
CA THR A 37 21.13 -8.61 -4.33
C THR A 37 21.27 -10.14 -4.37
N GLU A 38 20.60 -10.85 -3.45
CA GLU A 38 20.58 -12.32 -3.43
C GLU A 38 19.82 -12.89 -4.65
N GLY A 39 18.78 -12.18 -5.09
CA GLY A 39 18.07 -12.42 -6.34
C GLY A 39 16.69 -11.80 -6.34
N HIS A 40 16.28 -11.30 -7.50
CA HIS A 40 15.01 -10.62 -7.76
C HIS A 40 14.35 -11.15 -9.04
N LEU A 41 13.11 -10.73 -9.30
CA LEU A 41 12.44 -11.06 -10.56
C LEU A 41 13.22 -10.45 -11.75
N PRO A 42 13.41 -11.16 -12.87
CA PRO A 42 14.13 -10.62 -14.03
C PRO A 42 13.55 -9.28 -14.50
N GLY A 43 14.41 -8.27 -14.66
CA GLY A 43 14.00 -6.93 -15.07
C GLY A 43 13.46 -6.03 -13.95
N ALA A 44 13.34 -6.53 -12.72
CA ALA A 44 12.87 -5.73 -11.59
C ALA A 44 13.83 -4.59 -11.24
N ARG A 45 13.27 -3.44 -10.85
CA ARG A 45 13.99 -2.25 -10.40
C ARG A 45 13.77 -2.08 -8.91
N PHE A 46 14.84 -2.13 -8.14
CA PHE A 46 14.77 -1.99 -6.69
C PHE A 46 14.41 -0.57 -6.26
N VAL A 47 13.42 -0.47 -5.38
CA VAL A 47 13.04 0.73 -4.64
C VAL A 47 13.10 0.40 -3.16
N ASP A 48 14.12 0.94 -2.47
CA ASP A 48 14.20 0.79 -1.02
C ASP A 48 12.91 1.32 -0.37
N PRO A 49 12.20 0.52 0.45
CA PRO A 49 10.97 0.93 1.11
C PRO A 49 11.01 2.31 1.76
N LYS A 50 12.15 2.72 2.32
CA LYS A 50 12.33 4.02 2.97
C LYS A 50 12.12 5.18 1.99
N ARG A 51 12.41 5.00 0.70
CA ARG A 51 12.21 6.02 -0.34
C ARG A 51 10.73 6.29 -0.63
N THR A 52 9.83 5.42 -0.17
CA THR A 52 8.39 5.63 -0.30
C THR A 52 7.82 6.51 0.81
N GLN A 53 8.62 6.91 1.80
CA GLN A 53 8.21 7.66 2.98
C GLN A 53 8.95 8.99 3.09
N LEU A 54 8.30 9.99 3.71
CA LEU A 54 8.98 11.22 4.13
C LEU A 54 10.10 10.92 5.13
N GLY A 55 9.85 10.02 6.07
CA GLY A 55 10.83 9.59 7.08
C GLY A 55 11.18 10.66 8.14
N GLN A 56 10.45 11.77 8.20
CA GLN A 56 10.70 12.88 9.13
C GLN A 56 9.52 13.10 10.10
N PRO A 57 9.76 13.55 11.34
CA PRO A 57 8.71 13.96 12.26
C PRO A 57 7.95 15.20 11.75
N PRO A 58 6.70 15.44 12.22
CA PRO A 58 5.96 14.64 13.19
C PRO A 58 5.26 13.41 12.56
N ALA A 59 5.24 13.30 11.24
CA ALA A 59 4.48 12.28 10.51
C ALA A 59 5.34 11.60 9.44
N PRO A 60 6.20 10.64 9.82
CA PRO A 60 7.16 10.03 8.89
C PRO A 60 6.51 9.20 7.78
N GLY A 61 5.25 8.79 7.96
CA GLY A 61 4.48 8.03 6.96
C GLY A 61 3.93 8.85 5.79
N LEU A 62 4.08 10.19 5.84
CA LEU A 62 3.68 11.08 4.75
C LEU A 62 4.47 10.80 3.46
N LEU A 63 3.99 11.42 2.38
CA LEU A 63 4.62 11.40 1.07
C LEU A 63 6.06 11.95 1.14
N PRO A 64 7.04 11.35 0.41
CA PRO A 64 8.33 11.99 0.17
C PRO A 64 8.19 13.39 -0.43
N ALA A 65 9.25 14.21 -0.36
CA ALA A 65 9.22 15.50 -1.03
C ALA A 65 9.05 15.31 -2.54
N LYS A 66 8.41 16.27 -3.21
CA LYS A 66 8.17 16.21 -4.66
C LYS A 66 9.44 15.93 -5.46
N ALA A 67 10.56 16.56 -5.09
CA ALA A 67 11.84 16.34 -5.76
C ALA A 67 12.35 14.90 -5.62
N ASP A 68 12.13 14.25 -4.47
CA ASP A 68 12.52 12.86 -4.24
C ASP A 68 11.64 11.90 -5.07
N LEU A 69 10.35 12.21 -5.22
CA LEU A 69 9.46 11.48 -6.11
C LEU A 69 9.86 11.63 -7.57
N GLU A 70 10.14 12.86 -8.03
CA GLU A 70 10.59 13.11 -9.41
C GLU A 70 11.88 12.36 -9.72
N ALA A 71 12.84 12.32 -8.78
CA ALA A 71 14.06 11.53 -8.89
C ALA A 71 13.77 10.03 -8.94
N LEU A 72 12.94 9.51 -8.01
CA LEU A 72 12.56 8.09 -7.98
C LEU A 72 11.89 7.64 -9.28
N PHE A 73 10.89 8.38 -9.76
CA PHE A 73 10.16 8.03 -10.97
C PHE A 73 11.00 8.23 -12.24
N SER A 74 11.97 9.17 -12.23
CA SER A 74 13.00 9.29 -13.27
C SER A 74 13.89 8.04 -13.34
N GLU A 75 14.41 7.56 -12.21
CA GLU A 75 15.25 6.36 -12.15
C GLU A 75 14.53 5.12 -12.67
N LEU A 76 13.22 5.00 -12.35
CA LEU A 76 12.35 3.93 -12.81
C LEU A 76 12.03 4.01 -14.32
N GLY A 77 12.19 5.18 -14.95
CA GLY A 77 11.83 5.41 -16.35
C GLY A 77 10.33 5.64 -16.56
N HIS A 78 9.69 6.35 -15.63
CA HIS A 78 8.27 6.72 -15.71
C HIS A 78 7.96 7.45 -17.03
N ARG A 79 6.90 7.01 -17.71
CA ARG A 79 6.46 7.52 -19.00
C ARG A 79 4.98 7.17 -19.27
N PRO A 80 4.30 7.83 -20.23
CA PRO A 80 2.84 7.69 -20.42
C PRO A 80 2.34 6.28 -20.77
N ASP A 81 3.17 5.49 -21.43
CA ASP A 81 2.87 4.11 -21.85
C ASP A 81 3.27 3.07 -20.81
N ALA A 82 3.95 3.45 -19.72
CA ALA A 82 4.39 2.53 -18.69
C ALA A 82 3.22 1.73 -18.08
N VAL A 83 3.48 0.46 -17.78
CA VAL A 83 2.64 -0.39 -16.95
C VAL A 83 3.48 -0.85 -15.77
N TYR A 84 3.08 -0.48 -14.56
CA TYR A 84 3.80 -0.91 -13.36
C TYR A 84 3.34 -2.28 -12.90
N VAL A 85 4.27 -3.10 -12.44
CA VAL A 85 3.96 -4.28 -11.63
C VAL A 85 4.77 -4.14 -10.34
N ALA A 86 4.11 -4.04 -9.20
CA ALA A 86 4.75 -3.88 -7.90
C ALA A 86 4.70 -5.17 -7.09
N TYR A 87 5.80 -5.49 -6.41
CA TYR A 87 5.87 -6.59 -5.45
C TYR A 87 6.83 -6.29 -4.29
N ASP A 88 6.67 -7.04 -3.21
CA ASP A 88 7.59 -7.10 -2.08
C ASP A 88 7.72 -8.56 -1.61
N ASP A 89 8.39 -8.77 -0.47
CA ASP A 89 8.62 -10.08 0.14
C ASP A 89 7.89 -10.27 1.48
N GLU A 90 6.90 -9.43 1.76
CA GLU A 90 6.18 -9.39 3.05
C GLU A 90 4.66 -9.53 2.92
N GLY A 91 4.15 -9.71 1.69
CA GLY A 91 2.73 -9.93 1.42
C GLY A 91 1.98 -8.69 0.93
N GLY A 92 2.67 -7.63 0.52
CA GLY A 92 2.07 -6.49 -0.20
C GLY A 92 1.96 -5.19 0.58
N GLY A 93 2.59 -5.04 1.75
CA GLY A 93 2.59 -3.79 2.50
C GLY A 93 3.28 -2.66 1.73
N TRP A 94 4.55 -2.85 1.39
CA TRP A 94 5.32 -1.89 0.60
C TRP A 94 4.84 -1.80 -0.85
N ALA A 95 4.49 -2.92 -1.48
CA ALA A 95 3.94 -2.91 -2.83
C ALA A 95 2.62 -2.13 -2.91
N GLY A 96 1.73 -2.33 -1.94
CA GLY A 96 0.47 -1.59 -1.85
C GLY A 96 0.68 -0.10 -1.55
N ARG A 97 1.67 0.25 -0.70
CA ARG A 97 2.06 1.64 -0.48
C ARG A 97 2.62 2.28 -1.75
N PHE A 98 3.42 1.54 -2.53
CA PHE A 98 3.91 2.02 -3.82
C PHE A 98 2.77 2.24 -4.82
N ILE A 99 1.75 1.37 -4.83
CA ILE A 99 0.54 1.58 -5.64
C ILE A 99 -0.22 2.84 -5.21
N TRP A 100 -0.30 3.14 -3.90
CA TRP A 100 -0.80 4.44 -3.44
C TRP A 100 0.03 5.61 -3.99
N LEU A 101 1.36 5.50 -4.07
CA LEU A 101 2.19 6.53 -4.72
C LEU A 101 1.88 6.68 -6.21
N LEU A 102 1.59 5.58 -6.91
CA LEU A 102 1.18 5.62 -8.32
C LEU A 102 -0.12 6.42 -8.50
N ASP A 103 -1.09 6.24 -7.60
CA ASP A 103 -2.30 7.06 -7.60
C ASP A 103 -1.99 8.53 -7.30
N VAL A 104 -1.09 8.81 -6.35
CA VAL A 104 -0.69 10.19 -6.01
C VAL A 104 -0.06 10.90 -7.20
N ILE A 105 0.67 10.20 -8.07
CA ILE A 105 1.23 10.80 -9.30
C ILE A 105 0.27 10.75 -10.51
N GLY A 106 -0.97 10.26 -10.31
CA GLY A 106 -1.98 10.16 -11.36
C GLY A 106 -1.74 9.06 -12.38
N HIS A 107 -0.93 8.05 -12.05
CA HIS A 107 -0.69 6.91 -12.93
C HIS A 107 -1.76 5.83 -12.73
N ASP A 108 -2.31 5.28 -13.81
CA ASP A 108 -3.51 4.44 -13.79
C ASP A 108 -3.29 2.99 -14.28
N LYS A 109 -2.12 2.68 -14.84
CA LYS A 109 -1.80 1.34 -15.38
C LYS A 109 -0.83 0.61 -14.48
N TYR A 110 -1.38 -0.10 -13.51
CA TYR A 110 -0.55 -0.87 -12.59
C TYR A 110 -1.20 -2.16 -12.15
N HIS A 111 -0.35 -3.09 -11.73
CA HIS A 111 -0.72 -4.35 -11.13
C HIS A 111 0.08 -4.62 -9.86
N TYR A 112 -0.49 -5.44 -8.99
CA TYR A 112 0.19 -6.07 -7.86
C TYR A 112 0.43 -7.55 -8.19
N LEU A 113 1.64 -8.05 -7.95
CA LEU A 113 1.93 -9.47 -8.04
C LEU A 113 1.48 -10.19 -6.77
N ASP A 114 0.43 -11.02 -6.85
CA ASP A 114 -0.19 -11.64 -5.68
C ASP A 114 0.77 -12.54 -4.92
N GLY A 115 0.96 -12.26 -3.63
CA GLY A 115 1.92 -12.94 -2.76
C GLY A 115 3.39 -12.60 -3.05
N GLY A 116 3.66 -11.69 -3.99
CA GLY A 116 4.97 -11.12 -4.27
C GLY A 116 6.08 -12.15 -4.53
N LEU A 117 7.28 -11.86 -4.00
CA LEU A 117 8.44 -12.72 -4.15
C LEU A 117 8.24 -14.14 -3.56
N PRO A 118 7.62 -14.34 -2.38
CA PRO A 118 7.30 -15.68 -1.86
C PRO A 118 6.51 -16.54 -2.86
N ALA A 119 5.45 -15.99 -3.44
CA ALA A 119 4.63 -16.69 -4.43
C ALA A 119 5.40 -17.00 -5.72
N TRP A 120 6.29 -16.11 -6.15
CA TRP A 120 7.17 -16.31 -7.31
C TRP A 120 8.17 -17.44 -7.10
N LEU A 121 8.82 -17.48 -5.93
CA LEU A 121 9.78 -18.51 -5.55
C LEU A 121 9.13 -19.89 -5.43
N GLU A 122 7.98 -19.98 -4.77
CA GLU A 122 7.23 -21.24 -4.64
C GLU A 122 6.82 -21.81 -5.99
N ALA A 123 6.47 -20.94 -6.94
CA ALA A 123 6.13 -21.34 -8.30
C ALA A 123 7.33 -21.77 -9.15
N GLY A 124 8.56 -21.76 -8.59
CA GLY A 124 9.78 -22.17 -9.30
C GLY A 124 10.14 -21.23 -10.45
N MET A 125 9.72 -19.97 -10.38
CA MET A 125 9.89 -19.01 -11.47
C MET A 125 11.34 -18.50 -11.57
N PRO A 126 11.79 -18.00 -12.73
CA PRO A 126 13.16 -17.54 -12.93
C PRO A 126 13.53 -16.38 -12.00
N MET A 127 14.78 -16.35 -11.56
CA MET A 127 15.36 -15.28 -10.74
C MET A 127 16.56 -14.66 -11.47
N SER A 128 16.86 -13.40 -11.16
CA SER A 128 17.97 -12.63 -11.71
C SER A 128 18.78 -11.98 -10.59
N ILE A 129 20.06 -11.75 -10.86
CA ILE A 129 20.93 -10.85 -10.09
C ILE A 129 21.38 -9.65 -10.93
N GLN A 130 20.94 -9.56 -12.19
CA GLN A 130 21.28 -8.48 -13.10
C GLN A 130 20.45 -7.25 -12.79
N VAL A 131 21.13 -6.18 -12.38
CA VAL A 131 20.50 -4.88 -12.10
C VAL A 131 20.20 -4.16 -13.42
N PRO A 132 18.93 -3.84 -13.73
CA PRO A 132 18.62 -3.02 -14.90
C PRO A 132 19.27 -1.64 -14.78
N PRO A 133 19.78 -1.06 -15.87
CA PRO A 133 20.29 0.30 -15.83
C PRO A 133 19.16 1.27 -15.47
N ALA A 134 19.47 2.27 -14.63
CA ALA A 134 18.58 3.40 -14.42
C ALA A 134 18.30 4.09 -15.76
N VAL A 135 17.04 4.42 -16.03
CA VAL A 135 16.68 5.07 -17.30
C VAL A 135 17.09 6.54 -17.25
N GLY A 136 16.69 7.23 -16.17
CA GLY A 136 16.96 8.65 -15.98
C GLY A 136 16.15 9.55 -16.91
N GLY A 137 16.45 10.84 -16.86
CA GLY A 137 15.78 11.88 -17.65
C GLY A 137 14.76 12.69 -16.83
N PRO A 138 14.41 13.91 -17.26
CA PRO A 138 13.53 14.77 -16.49
C PRO A 138 12.10 14.20 -16.45
N VAL A 139 11.58 14.00 -15.24
CA VAL A 139 10.16 13.71 -14.99
C VAL A 139 9.61 14.86 -14.17
N ALA A 140 8.55 15.51 -14.67
CA ALA A 140 7.82 16.52 -13.93
C ALA A 140 6.49 15.92 -13.47
N LEU A 141 6.33 15.74 -12.16
CA LEU A 141 5.14 15.08 -11.60
C LEU A 141 4.05 16.10 -11.27
N THR A 142 2.81 15.72 -11.58
CA THR A 142 1.61 16.34 -11.00
C THR A 142 1.19 15.47 -9.82
N LEU A 143 1.07 16.06 -8.63
CA LEU A 143 0.66 15.34 -7.44
C LEU A 143 -0.83 15.56 -7.20
N HIS A 144 -1.52 14.49 -6.84
CA HIS A 144 -2.95 14.44 -6.59
C HIS A 144 -3.18 14.14 -5.11
N ASP A 145 -3.96 14.99 -4.46
CA ASP A 145 -4.31 14.80 -3.04
C ASP A 145 -5.44 13.78 -2.86
N GLU A 146 -6.21 13.47 -3.92
CA GLU A 146 -7.37 12.57 -3.87
C GLU A 146 -7.08 11.21 -3.19
N PRO A 147 -5.96 10.51 -3.45
CA PRO A 147 -5.68 9.21 -2.83
C PRO A 147 -5.35 9.29 -1.33
N THR A 148 -5.20 10.51 -0.78
CA THR A 148 -4.70 10.73 0.58
C THR A 148 -5.74 11.44 1.42
N ALA A 149 -6.03 10.89 2.60
CA ALA A 149 -6.75 11.61 3.63
C ALA A 149 -5.74 12.40 4.47
N THR A 150 -5.96 13.70 4.67
CA THR A 150 -5.23 14.48 5.68
C THR A 150 -5.83 14.25 7.07
N ARG A 151 -5.11 14.64 8.11
CA ARG A 151 -5.62 14.60 9.49
C ARG A 151 -6.92 15.38 9.61
N GLU A 152 -6.96 16.61 9.09
CA GLU A 152 -8.11 17.50 9.14
C GLU A 152 -9.30 16.92 8.35
N TYR A 153 -9.05 16.34 7.18
CA TYR A 153 -10.07 15.69 6.39
C TYR A 153 -10.71 14.53 7.16
N LEU A 154 -9.88 13.63 7.72
CA LEU A 154 -10.38 12.51 8.51
C LEU A 154 -11.13 12.96 9.77
N GLN A 155 -10.61 13.98 10.49
CA GLN A 155 -11.32 14.56 11.63
C GLN A 155 -12.70 15.12 11.25
N SER A 156 -12.81 15.77 10.09
CA SER A 156 -14.09 16.33 9.61
C SER A 156 -15.13 15.28 9.22
N ARG A 157 -14.71 14.03 8.97
CA ARG A 157 -15.57 12.93 8.51
C ARG A 157 -15.95 11.96 9.64
N LEU A 158 -15.42 12.12 10.84
CA LEU A 158 -15.71 11.23 11.97
C LEU A 158 -17.23 11.13 12.23
N GLY A 159 -17.72 9.91 12.38
CA GLY A 159 -19.14 9.61 12.60
C GLY A 159 -20.03 9.68 11.35
N ALA A 160 -19.50 10.00 10.16
CA ALA A 160 -20.27 9.98 8.93
C ALA A 160 -20.76 8.56 8.61
N ALA A 161 -22.04 8.43 8.27
CA ALA A 161 -22.65 7.12 7.94
C ALA A 161 -22.05 6.47 6.68
N ASP A 162 -21.47 7.29 5.80
CA ASP A 162 -20.86 6.86 4.53
C ASP A 162 -19.34 6.67 4.63
N LEU A 163 -18.78 6.56 5.84
CA LEU A 163 -17.35 6.36 6.11
C LEU A 163 -17.12 5.00 6.79
N ALA A 164 -16.05 4.31 6.39
CA ALA A 164 -15.44 3.24 7.16
C ALA A 164 -13.95 3.51 7.32
N ILE A 165 -13.46 3.49 8.56
CA ILE A 165 -12.04 3.67 8.86
C ILE A 165 -11.44 2.29 9.13
N TRP A 166 -10.56 1.85 8.24
CA TRP A 166 -9.90 0.55 8.33
C TRP A 166 -8.53 0.68 9.00
N ASP A 167 -8.47 0.34 10.28
CA ASP A 167 -7.22 0.27 11.05
C ASP A 167 -6.53 -1.07 10.82
N ALA A 168 -5.39 -1.04 10.12
CA ALA A 168 -4.62 -2.20 9.72
C ALA A 168 -3.55 -2.62 10.75
N ARG A 169 -3.53 -2.01 11.94
CA ARG A 169 -2.60 -2.35 13.03
C ARG A 169 -2.99 -3.67 13.71
N GLY A 170 -2.10 -4.21 14.55
CA GLY A 170 -2.43 -5.38 15.36
C GLY A 170 -3.50 -5.06 16.40
N PRO A 171 -4.31 -6.05 16.84
CA PRO A 171 -5.41 -5.82 17.78
C PRO A 171 -5.01 -5.13 19.08
N LEU A 172 -3.82 -5.42 19.62
CA LEU A 172 -3.31 -4.78 20.85
C LEU A 172 -2.95 -3.30 20.65
N GLU A 173 -2.53 -2.90 19.44
CA GLU A 173 -2.31 -1.47 19.13
C GLU A 173 -3.63 -0.73 18.99
N TYR A 174 -4.64 -1.38 18.40
CA TYR A 174 -5.98 -0.85 18.23
C TYR A 174 -6.72 -0.72 19.59
N SER A 175 -6.64 -1.73 20.46
CA SER A 175 -7.27 -1.69 21.78
C SER A 175 -6.62 -0.67 22.72
N GLY A 176 -5.36 -0.29 22.46
CA GLY A 176 -4.57 0.58 23.32
C GLY A 176 -3.75 -0.15 24.37
N GLU A 177 -3.76 -1.49 24.39
CA GLU A 177 -2.90 -2.30 25.26
C GLU A 177 -1.41 -2.19 24.89
N LYS A 178 -1.12 -2.02 23.60
CA LYS A 178 0.22 -1.72 23.08
C LYS A 178 0.26 -0.27 22.58
N VAL A 179 0.88 0.60 23.36
CA VAL A 179 0.95 2.04 23.07
C VAL A 179 2.26 2.41 22.37
N LEU A 180 2.16 2.98 21.16
CA LEU A 180 3.30 3.39 20.31
C LEU A 180 3.34 4.90 20.01
N ALA A 181 2.50 5.68 20.69
CA ALA A 181 2.39 7.13 20.57
C ALA A 181 2.01 7.72 21.94
N ALA A 182 1.86 9.04 22.05
CA ALA A 182 1.43 9.68 23.29
C ALA A 182 0.04 9.17 23.78
N LYS A 183 -0.83 8.78 22.84
CA LYS A 183 -2.16 8.20 23.10
C LYS A 183 -2.24 6.76 22.57
N GLY A 184 -2.75 5.86 23.40
CA GLY A 184 -3.12 4.48 23.01
C GLY A 184 -4.60 4.38 22.66
N GLY A 185 -4.96 3.46 21.77
CA GLY A 185 -6.32 3.26 21.28
C GLY A 185 -6.39 3.35 19.76
N HIS A 186 -7.54 3.75 19.23
CA HIS A 186 -7.80 3.88 17.80
C HIS A 186 -8.62 5.14 17.47
N ILE A 187 -8.79 5.41 16.18
CA ILE A 187 -9.58 6.54 15.69
C ILE A 187 -11.06 6.23 15.97
N PRO A 188 -11.86 7.15 16.56
CA PRO A 188 -13.25 6.87 16.90
C PRO A 188 -14.07 6.33 15.72
N GLY A 189 -14.81 5.24 15.95
CA GLY A 189 -15.59 4.55 14.92
C GLY A 189 -14.78 3.71 13.92
N ALA A 190 -13.47 3.61 14.06
CA ALA A 190 -12.65 2.72 13.24
C ALA A 190 -12.88 1.25 13.59
N VAL A 191 -12.80 0.39 12.58
CA VAL A 191 -12.81 -1.06 12.75
C VAL A 191 -11.40 -1.61 12.53
N ASN A 192 -11.05 -2.66 13.27
CA ASN A 192 -9.73 -3.30 13.16
C ASN A 192 -9.79 -4.54 12.29
N PHE A 193 -8.90 -4.58 11.30
CA PHE A 193 -8.54 -5.80 10.62
C PHE A 193 -7.07 -5.71 10.21
N GLU A 194 -6.23 -6.41 10.97
CA GLU A 194 -4.78 -6.39 10.80
C GLU A 194 -4.38 -6.84 9.39
N TRP A 195 -3.45 -6.13 8.77
CA TRP A 195 -2.98 -6.43 7.40
C TRP A 195 -2.58 -7.90 7.18
N THR A 196 -1.84 -8.51 8.11
CA THR A 196 -1.42 -9.93 8.02
C THR A 196 -2.59 -10.92 8.11
N ALA A 197 -3.72 -10.52 8.70
CA ALA A 197 -4.92 -11.36 8.72
C ALA A 197 -5.61 -11.44 7.34
N GLY A 198 -5.30 -10.50 6.44
CA GLY A 198 -5.77 -10.52 5.05
C GLY A 198 -4.91 -11.39 4.11
N MET A 199 -3.81 -11.95 4.61
CA MET A 199 -2.89 -12.78 3.85
C MET A 199 -3.14 -14.27 4.11
N ASP A 200 -3.11 -15.08 3.06
CA ASP A 200 -3.14 -16.54 3.17
C ASP A 200 -1.72 -17.10 3.19
N LYS A 201 -1.26 -17.50 4.38
CA LYS A 201 0.07 -18.11 4.57
C LYS A 201 0.23 -19.45 3.85
N ALA A 202 -0.85 -20.22 3.68
CA ALA A 202 -0.81 -21.49 2.94
C ALA A 202 -0.69 -21.25 1.42
N ARG A 203 -1.02 -20.04 0.95
CA ARG A 203 -0.90 -19.62 -0.45
C ARG A 203 0.20 -18.57 -0.66
N GLN A 204 1.27 -18.64 0.12
CA GLN A 204 2.45 -17.77 -0.02
C GLN A 204 2.13 -16.28 0.13
N LEU A 205 1.38 -15.92 1.17
CA LEU A 205 1.02 -14.56 1.53
C LEU A 205 0.11 -13.84 0.52
N ARG A 206 -0.46 -14.55 -0.45
CA ARG A 206 -1.49 -14.01 -1.35
C ARG A 206 -2.65 -13.41 -0.57
N ILE A 207 -3.34 -12.46 -1.18
CA ILE A 207 -4.58 -11.91 -0.62
C ILE A 207 -5.58 -13.06 -0.46
N ARG A 208 -6.17 -13.19 0.74
CA ARG A 208 -7.12 -14.27 1.03
C ARG A 208 -8.37 -14.11 0.17
N THR A 209 -8.92 -15.20 -0.35
CA THR A 209 -10.04 -15.16 -1.30
C THR A 209 -11.40 -14.81 -0.70
N ASP A 210 -11.53 -14.92 0.62
CA ASP A 210 -12.74 -14.56 1.37
C ASP A 210 -12.75 -13.07 1.79
N MET A 211 -11.72 -12.27 1.41
CA MET A 211 -11.63 -10.84 1.75
C MET A 211 -12.91 -10.03 1.49
N PRO A 212 -13.66 -10.23 0.38
CA PRO A 212 -14.92 -9.52 0.18
C PRO A 212 -15.90 -9.69 1.36
N GLN A 213 -16.10 -10.93 1.82
CA GLN A 213 -17.04 -11.22 2.91
C GLN A 213 -16.57 -10.63 4.23
N ILE A 214 -15.27 -10.72 4.52
CA ILE A 214 -14.69 -10.18 5.76
C ILE A 214 -14.86 -8.66 5.85
N LEU A 215 -14.63 -7.96 4.74
CA LEU A 215 -14.80 -6.51 4.71
C LEU A 215 -16.27 -6.13 4.89
N GLU A 216 -17.20 -6.87 4.24
CA GLU A 216 -18.63 -6.69 4.44
C GLU A 216 -19.06 -6.91 5.91
N ASP A 217 -18.58 -7.99 6.54
CA ASP A 217 -18.89 -8.32 7.95
C ASP A 217 -18.38 -7.26 8.93
N LEU A 218 -17.31 -6.55 8.57
CA LEU A 218 -16.75 -5.42 9.33
C LEU A 218 -17.40 -4.07 8.98
N GLY A 219 -18.36 -4.05 8.05
CA GLY A 219 -19.01 -2.82 7.59
C GLY A 219 -18.13 -1.93 6.71
N ILE A 220 -17.02 -2.47 6.19
CA ILE A 220 -16.19 -1.88 5.14
C ILE A 220 -16.84 -2.28 3.82
N THR A 221 -17.74 -1.44 3.30
CA THR A 221 -18.59 -1.76 2.14
C THR A 221 -18.38 -0.75 1.00
N LYS A 222 -18.66 -1.18 -0.25
CA LYS A 222 -18.36 -0.38 -1.46
C LYS A 222 -19.15 0.92 -1.58
N ASP A 223 -20.26 1.04 -0.86
CA ASP A 223 -21.06 2.26 -0.79
C ASP A 223 -20.42 3.33 0.12
N LYS A 224 -19.42 2.97 0.93
CA LYS A 224 -18.71 3.89 1.83
C LYS A 224 -17.39 4.38 1.24
N GLU A 225 -16.93 5.51 1.75
CA GLU A 225 -15.55 5.93 1.63
C GLU A 225 -14.72 5.13 2.62
N ILE A 226 -13.64 4.52 2.13
CA ILE A 226 -12.72 3.73 2.94
C ILE A 226 -11.48 4.58 3.20
N ILE A 227 -11.24 4.91 4.47
CA ILE A 227 -9.98 5.55 4.89
C ILE A 227 -9.19 4.52 5.68
N THR A 228 -8.09 4.04 5.11
CA THR A 228 -7.24 3.06 5.79
C THR A 228 -5.97 3.68 6.36
N HIS A 229 -5.53 3.20 7.52
CA HIS A 229 -4.31 3.65 8.16
C HIS A 229 -3.63 2.54 8.98
N CYS A 230 -2.39 2.81 9.39
CA CYS A 230 -1.73 2.00 10.41
C CYS A 230 -0.91 2.89 11.36
N GLN A 231 0.39 2.66 11.51
CA GLN A 231 1.31 3.54 12.25
C GLN A 231 2.00 4.58 11.35
N THR A 232 2.43 4.18 10.14
CA THR A 232 3.19 5.02 9.19
C THR A 232 2.77 4.78 7.73
N HIS A 233 1.55 4.30 7.53
CA HIS A 233 1.01 3.93 6.22
C HIS A 233 1.89 2.95 5.40
N HIS A 234 2.57 2.05 6.10
CA HIS A 234 3.25 0.87 5.55
C HIS A 234 2.26 -0.29 5.45
N ARG A 235 1.86 -0.87 6.59
CA ARG A 235 0.88 -1.95 6.67
C ARG A 235 -0.45 -1.66 5.98
N SER A 236 -0.89 -0.40 6.02
CA SER A 236 -2.13 0.00 5.34
C SER A 236 -1.96 0.27 3.83
N GLY A 237 -0.74 0.18 3.30
CA GLY A 237 -0.53 0.02 1.87
C GLY A 237 -1.19 -1.25 1.35
N PHE A 238 -1.05 -2.36 2.07
CA PHE A 238 -1.73 -3.62 1.74
C PHE A 238 -3.26 -3.47 1.73
N THR A 239 -3.83 -2.87 2.78
CA THR A 239 -5.28 -2.73 2.90
C THR A 239 -5.86 -1.73 1.90
N TYR A 240 -5.12 -0.67 1.57
CA TYR A 240 -5.43 0.25 0.46
C TYR A 240 -5.50 -0.51 -0.87
N LEU A 241 -4.46 -1.29 -1.16
CA LEU A 241 -4.39 -2.17 -2.33
C LEU A 241 -5.57 -3.15 -2.40
N VAL A 242 -5.92 -3.82 -1.30
CA VAL A 242 -7.04 -4.77 -1.27
C VAL A 242 -8.37 -4.08 -1.57
N ALA A 243 -8.64 -2.90 -0.98
CA ALA A 243 -9.86 -2.16 -1.28
C ALA A 243 -9.93 -1.80 -2.79
N LYS A 244 -8.81 -1.38 -3.37
CA LYS A 244 -8.74 -1.09 -4.82
C LYS A 244 -8.94 -2.33 -5.68
N SER A 245 -8.29 -3.45 -5.34
CA SER A 245 -8.41 -4.70 -6.12
C SER A 245 -9.83 -5.26 -6.12
N LEU A 246 -10.57 -5.05 -5.03
CA LEU A 246 -11.97 -5.43 -4.90
C LEU A 246 -12.93 -4.43 -5.56
N GLY A 247 -12.43 -3.34 -6.13
CA GLY A 247 -13.22 -2.34 -6.86
C GLY A 247 -14.03 -1.42 -5.95
N TYR A 248 -13.48 -1.06 -4.78
CA TYR A 248 -14.07 0.00 -3.95
C TYR A 248 -13.85 1.35 -4.64
N PRO A 249 -14.90 2.16 -4.87
CA PRO A 249 -14.79 3.37 -5.69
C PRO A 249 -14.21 4.57 -4.95
N ARG A 250 -14.16 4.55 -3.62
CA ARG A 250 -13.72 5.67 -2.77
C ARG A 250 -12.73 5.16 -1.71
N VAL A 251 -11.44 5.18 -2.03
CA VAL A 251 -10.39 4.67 -1.14
C VAL A 251 -9.34 5.75 -0.92
N LYS A 252 -8.97 6.00 0.34
CA LYS A 252 -7.90 6.92 0.72
C LYS A 252 -6.95 6.26 1.73
N GLY A 253 -5.66 6.54 1.58
CA GLY A 253 -4.67 6.29 2.61
C GLY A 253 -4.58 7.48 3.56
N TYR A 254 -4.75 7.27 4.88
CA TYR A 254 -4.35 8.29 5.85
C TYR A 254 -2.86 8.13 6.16
N ALA A 255 -2.04 8.85 5.38
CA ALA A 255 -0.58 8.71 5.36
C ALA A 255 0.09 9.14 6.69
N GLY A 256 -0.48 10.14 7.38
CA GLY A 256 -0.05 10.54 8.72
C GLY A 256 -0.23 9.42 9.75
N SER A 257 -1.28 8.62 9.60
CA SER A 257 -1.53 7.39 10.36
C SER A 257 -1.52 7.61 11.89
N TRP A 258 -1.42 6.54 12.67
CA TRP A 258 -1.37 6.63 14.14
C TRP A 258 -0.12 7.36 14.65
N GLY A 259 0.96 7.44 13.86
CA GLY A 259 2.14 8.24 14.19
C GLY A 259 1.83 9.72 14.33
N GLU A 260 0.96 10.25 13.48
CA GLU A 260 0.44 11.60 13.63
C GLU A 260 -0.75 11.63 14.61
N TRP A 261 -1.77 10.82 14.39
CA TRP A 261 -3.03 10.87 15.16
C TRP A 261 -2.82 10.60 16.65
N GLY A 262 -2.01 9.62 17.01
CA GLY A 262 -1.72 9.27 18.40
C GLY A 262 -0.88 10.32 19.14
N ASN A 263 -0.22 11.24 18.42
CA ASN A 263 0.65 12.27 19.00
C ASN A 263 0.09 13.70 18.88
N HIS A 264 -0.90 13.93 18.01
CA HIS A 264 -1.47 15.26 17.81
C HIS A 264 -2.42 15.66 18.96
N PRO A 265 -2.41 16.91 19.47
CA PRO A 265 -3.27 17.31 20.58
C PRO A 265 -4.78 17.27 20.24
N ASP A 266 -5.15 17.63 19.02
CA ASP A 266 -6.56 17.84 18.65
C ASP A 266 -7.30 16.56 18.22
N THR A 267 -6.61 15.42 18.12
CA THR A 267 -7.20 14.19 17.59
C THR A 267 -7.86 13.35 18.69
N PRO A 268 -9.16 13.03 18.59
CA PRO A 268 -9.85 12.19 19.57
C PRO A 268 -9.39 10.73 19.46
N VAL A 269 -9.47 9.98 20.55
CA VAL A 269 -9.08 8.56 20.62
C VAL A 269 -10.16 7.77 21.34
N GLU A 270 -10.48 6.59 20.81
CA GLU A 270 -11.36 5.60 21.44
C GLU A 270 -10.51 4.42 21.96
N ILE A 271 -10.91 3.85 23.10
CA ILE A 271 -10.25 2.69 23.72
C ILE A 271 -11.29 1.58 23.83
N GLN A 272 -10.90 0.36 23.47
CA GLN A 272 -11.82 -0.78 23.54
C GLN A 272 -12.15 -1.08 25.01
N GLY A 273 -13.37 -0.73 25.44
CA GLY A 273 -13.81 -0.81 26.83
C GLY A 273 -14.51 0.44 27.37
N SER A 274 -14.44 1.58 26.67
CA SER A 274 -15.23 2.77 27.00
C SER A 274 -16.62 2.72 26.36
N LYS A 275 -17.41 1.67 26.64
CA LYS A 275 -18.86 1.79 26.52
C LYS A 275 -19.36 2.42 27.82
N ASP A 276 -19.82 3.67 27.70
CA ASP A 276 -20.61 4.47 28.63
C ASP A 276 -20.97 3.79 29.97
N ASN A 277 -20.37 4.32 31.04
CA ASN A 277 -21.01 4.35 32.36
C ASN A 277 -22.02 5.50 32.39
#